data_AF-A0A8D8KEF9-F1
#
_entry.id   AF-A0A8D8KEF9-F1
#
_cell.length_a   1.000
_cell.length_b   1.000
_cell.length_c   1.000
_cell.angle_alpha   90.00
_cell.angle_beta   90.00
_cell.angle_gamma   90.00
#
_symmetry.space_group_name_H-M   'P 1'
#
loop_
_entity.id
_entity.type
_entity.pdbx_description
1 polymer ?
#
loop_
_entity_poly.entity_id
_entity_poly.type
_entity_poly.pdbx_seq_one_letter_code
_entity_poly.pdbx_strand_id
1 'polypeptide(L)'
;MFDCSFNLFLSVFLILGSVWLAGRFFLKEQVVYIPDGKRRHAWKSIKLLNRSCFCSICEILMSSNGVFCENCGVCSDNGCVRKADVEFRCKELRIRSRADDGKESRHLWVRGNLPLASECCVCAEDVDQISEPGLYGQRCAWCQRTAHDKCFSEVSSTLCDFGEFKSMIFPPKCILASRTKGAPKVHLTGIIPPEWKDQWRPLIVVANSKSGSSGSPEVVAQMRGILHPLQVFELESHGPQEALQWAIHAAPATCRILVAGGDGTVDWVLNTILQMNVDPLPEVAILPLGTGNDLSRVLGWGAEGPDTFNPIQYLRKIQQARAVKLDRWLMEIDAHHHIRFPVPRFHQWRSVFVYNYFSVGVDALVTLNFHKARESSLYVFSSRFINKALYLCFGTHQVMQQDCVDLEKKVELYLDDRKIDLPELQSIVVLNIDSWGAGVKLWEMSKDSPTHGGIMREAHSISDGVLEVFGVVSSFHIAQLQVGLSKPVRLGQARSVRFRINGTVPVQADGEPWMQAACDVKINHCGQATMLQNVGAEAE
;
A
#
# COMPACT_ATOMS: atom_id res chain seq x y z
N MET A 1 26.64 -56.48 -15.69
CA MET A 1 26.42 -55.37 -16.64
C MET A 1 25.02 -54.74 -16.55
N PHE A 2 24.08 -55.28 -15.75
CA PHE A 2 22.71 -54.76 -15.65
C PHE A 2 22.48 -53.72 -14.52
N ASP A 3 23.27 -53.71 -13.44
CA ASP A 3 23.05 -52.80 -12.29
C ASP A 3 23.42 -51.33 -12.53
N CYS A 4 24.33 -51.06 -13.47
CA CYS A 4 24.75 -49.68 -13.78
C CYS A 4 23.66 -48.93 -14.57
N SER A 5 22.87 -49.65 -15.37
CA SER A 5 21.78 -49.09 -16.18
C SER A 5 20.58 -48.69 -15.31
N PHE A 6 20.24 -49.50 -14.28
CA PHE A 6 19.09 -49.22 -13.41
C PHE A 6 19.31 -47.99 -12.52
N ASN A 7 20.50 -47.85 -11.93
CA ASN A 7 20.83 -46.69 -11.10
C ASN A 7 20.89 -45.38 -11.90
N LEU A 8 21.39 -45.43 -13.14
CA LEU A 8 21.39 -44.27 -14.05
C LEU A 8 19.96 -43.89 -14.46
N PHE A 9 19.11 -44.89 -14.74
CA PHE A 9 17.71 -44.64 -15.08
C PHE A 9 16.93 -44.02 -13.91
N LEU A 10 17.16 -44.52 -12.69
CA LEU A 10 16.51 -44.01 -11.47
C LEU A 10 16.94 -42.58 -11.16
N SER A 11 18.23 -42.26 -11.30
CA SER A 11 18.76 -40.91 -11.06
C SER A 11 18.27 -39.91 -12.11
N VAL A 12 18.21 -40.28 -13.39
CA VAL A 12 17.60 -39.44 -14.44
C VAL A 12 16.11 -39.22 -14.19
N PHE A 13 15.36 -40.24 -13.77
CA PHE A 13 13.94 -40.10 -13.42
C PHE A 13 13.72 -39.19 -12.20
N LEU A 14 14.57 -39.28 -11.19
CA LEU A 14 14.51 -38.42 -10.00
C LEU A 14 14.85 -36.97 -10.37
N ILE A 15 15.85 -36.73 -11.22
CA ILE A 15 16.21 -35.39 -11.71
C ILE A 15 15.09 -34.81 -12.59
N LEU A 16 14.55 -35.58 -13.54
CA LEU A 16 13.44 -35.10 -14.37
C LEU A 16 12.16 -34.89 -13.55
N GLY A 17 11.89 -35.75 -12.57
CA GLY A 17 10.76 -35.61 -11.64
C GLY A 17 10.90 -34.38 -10.75
N SER A 18 12.10 -34.08 -10.25
CA SER A 18 12.38 -32.89 -9.46
C SER A 18 12.42 -31.62 -10.31
N VAL A 19 12.92 -31.66 -11.55
CA VAL A 19 12.82 -30.56 -12.53
C VAL A 19 11.38 -30.32 -12.97
N TRP A 20 10.55 -31.37 -13.08
CA TRP A 20 9.13 -31.24 -13.39
C TRP A 20 8.33 -30.73 -12.20
N LEU A 21 8.63 -31.18 -10.97
CA LEU A 21 8.04 -30.65 -9.73
C LEU A 21 8.46 -29.21 -9.49
N ALA A 22 9.75 -28.89 -9.66
CA ALA A 22 10.27 -27.54 -9.62
C ALA A 22 9.64 -26.69 -10.73
N GLY A 23 9.57 -27.22 -11.95
CA GLY A 23 8.90 -26.59 -13.09
C GLY A 23 7.43 -26.29 -12.79
N ARG A 24 6.68 -27.19 -12.15
CA ARG A 24 5.31 -26.93 -11.67
C ARG A 24 5.23 -25.94 -10.52
N PHE A 25 6.25 -25.90 -9.66
CA PHE A 25 6.31 -24.97 -8.54
C PHE A 25 6.66 -23.55 -9.02
N PHE A 26 7.54 -23.43 -10.02
CA PHE A 26 7.95 -22.19 -10.68
C PHE A 26 6.94 -21.72 -11.73
N LEU A 27 6.21 -22.64 -12.39
CA LEU A 27 5.08 -22.37 -13.29
C LEU A 27 3.74 -22.42 -12.55
N LYS A 28 3.70 -22.13 -11.24
CA LYS A 28 2.44 -21.70 -10.63
C LYS A 28 2.02 -20.45 -11.39
N GLU A 29 1.13 -20.62 -12.36
CA GLU A 29 0.32 -19.53 -12.87
C GLU A 29 -0.15 -18.74 -11.64
N GLN A 30 0.04 -17.43 -11.65
CA GLN A 30 -0.41 -16.55 -10.58
C GLN A 30 -1.94 -16.46 -10.68
N VAL A 31 -2.60 -17.51 -10.25
CA VAL A 31 -4.03 -17.72 -10.40
C VAL A 31 -4.74 -17.06 -9.23
N VAL A 32 -5.59 -16.06 -9.52
CA VAL A 32 -6.45 -15.45 -8.50
C VAL A 32 -7.66 -16.33 -8.28
N TYR A 33 -7.72 -17.04 -7.15
CA TYR A 33 -8.82 -17.91 -6.84
C TYR A 33 -10.08 -17.15 -6.44
N ILE A 34 -11.19 -17.49 -7.08
CA ILE A 34 -12.50 -16.93 -6.78
C ILE A 34 -13.31 -17.96 -5.97
N PRO A 35 -13.84 -17.58 -4.80
CA PRO A 35 -14.68 -18.47 -4.00
C PRO A 35 -15.85 -19.05 -4.80
N ASP A 36 -15.90 -20.38 -4.91
CA ASP A 36 -16.89 -21.11 -5.74
C ASP A 36 -18.25 -21.31 -5.03
N GLY A 37 -18.26 -21.26 -3.69
CA GLY A 37 -19.45 -21.45 -2.86
C GLY A 37 -20.42 -20.25 -2.92
N LYS A 38 -21.72 -20.47 -2.64
CA LYS A 38 -22.61 -19.36 -2.19
C LYS A 38 -22.02 -18.86 -0.88
N ARG A 39 -21.15 -17.85 -0.92
CA ARG A 39 -20.69 -17.24 0.33
C ARG A 39 -21.93 -16.73 1.06
N ARG A 40 -22.07 -17.21 2.29
CA ARG A 40 -22.88 -16.55 3.32
C ARG A 40 -22.26 -15.18 3.61
N HIS A 41 -22.96 -14.37 4.38
CA HIS A 41 -22.46 -13.06 4.78
C HIS A 41 -21.05 -13.15 5.37
N ALA A 42 -20.23 -12.12 5.11
CA ALA A 42 -18.88 -12.02 5.65
C ALA A 42 -18.96 -11.28 6.99
N TRP A 43 -19.28 -12.02 8.06
CA TRP A 43 -19.53 -11.46 9.38
C TRP A 43 -18.25 -10.95 10.05
N LYS A 44 -18.29 -9.70 10.53
CA LYS A 44 -17.25 -9.03 11.33
C LYS A 44 -17.88 -8.41 12.56
N SER A 45 -17.08 -8.16 13.60
CA SER A 45 -17.57 -7.52 14.82
C SER A 45 -18.02 -6.08 14.54
N ILE A 46 -19.17 -5.68 15.09
CA ILE A 46 -19.70 -4.30 14.97
C ILE A 46 -18.78 -3.23 15.56
N LYS A 47 -17.78 -3.62 16.36
CA LYS A 47 -16.73 -2.71 16.85
C LYS A 47 -16.00 -1.98 15.72
N LEU A 48 -15.94 -2.56 14.52
CA LEU A 48 -15.33 -1.91 13.35
C LEU A 48 -16.22 -0.82 12.72
N LEU A 49 -17.49 -0.69 13.12
CA LEU A 49 -18.39 0.35 12.61
C LEU A 49 -18.31 1.65 13.41
N ASN A 50 -17.66 1.64 14.58
CA ASN A 50 -17.63 2.77 15.52
C ASN A 50 -19.02 3.37 15.83
N ARG A 51 -20.08 2.56 15.75
CA ARG A 51 -21.48 2.95 16.03
C ARG A 51 -22.33 1.75 16.43
N SER A 52 -23.41 2.01 17.16
CA SER A 52 -24.42 1.01 17.49
C SER A 52 -25.29 0.67 16.27
N CYS A 53 -25.83 -0.54 16.23
CA CYS A 53 -26.76 -0.96 15.19
C CYS A 53 -27.79 -1.96 15.73
N PHE A 54 -28.94 -2.05 15.08
CA PHE A 54 -29.99 -3.00 15.41
C PHE A 54 -29.76 -4.33 14.69
N CYS A 55 -30.05 -5.44 15.35
CA CYS A 55 -30.12 -6.74 14.70
C CYS A 55 -31.25 -6.73 13.67
N SER A 56 -30.96 -7.04 12.41
CA SER A 56 -31.95 -7.06 11.33
C SER A 56 -32.97 -8.21 11.44
N ILE A 57 -32.83 -9.10 12.44
CA ILE A 57 -33.73 -10.24 12.69
C ILE A 57 -34.58 -10.02 13.94
N CYS A 58 -33.95 -9.79 15.10
CA CYS A 58 -34.65 -9.67 16.38
C CYS A 58 -34.87 -8.22 16.83
N GLU A 59 -34.40 -7.24 16.05
CA GLU A 59 -34.60 -5.81 16.31
C GLU A 59 -34.06 -5.32 17.66
N ILE A 60 -33.10 -6.05 18.24
CA ILE A 60 -32.40 -5.65 19.46
C ILE A 60 -31.25 -4.70 19.11
N LEU A 61 -31.12 -3.59 19.84
CA LEU A 61 -30.00 -2.66 19.75
C LEU A 61 -28.70 -3.31 20.24
N MET A 62 -27.68 -3.27 19.41
CA MET A 62 -26.35 -3.81 19.67
C MET A 62 -25.33 -2.66 19.71
N SER A 63 -24.78 -2.39 20.89
CA SER A 63 -23.81 -1.30 21.08
C SER A 63 -22.34 -1.77 20.99
N SER A 64 -22.08 -3.05 21.25
CA SER A 64 -20.70 -3.58 21.26
C SER A 64 -20.60 -5.09 21.02
N ASN A 65 -21.69 -5.83 21.28
CA ASN A 65 -21.78 -7.27 21.09
C ASN A 65 -22.74 -7.57 19.94
N GLY A 66 -22.18 -7.97 18.80
CA GLY A 66 -22.91 -8.24 17.57
C GLY A 66 -21.98 -8.31 16.37
N VAL A 67 -22.54 -8.68 15.23
CA VAL A 67 -21.80 -8.77 13.96
C VAL A 67 -22.51 -8.02 12.85
N PHE A 68 -21.74 -7.56 11.86
CA PHE A 68 -22.27 -7.05 10.60
C PHE A 68 -21.58 -7.74 9.43
N CYS A 69 -22.26 -7.82 8.30
CA CYS A 69 -21.68 -8.29 7.06
C CYS A 69 -20.87 -7.18 6.41
N GLU A 70 -19.56 -7.36 6.24
CA GLU A 70 -18.70 -6.35 5.60
C GLU A 70 -19.01 -6.10 4.12
N ASN A 71 -19.80 -6.96 3.47
CA ASN A 71 -20.14 -6.80 2.05
C ASN A 71 -21.45 -6.04 1.82
N CYS A 72 -22.51 -6.35 2.58
CA CYS A 72 -23.84 -5.74 2.40
C CYS A 72 -24.27 -4.83 3.55
N GLY A 73 -23.62 -4.92 4.71
CA GLY A 73 -23.93 -4.14 5.90
C GLY A 73 -25.15 -4.61 6.71
N VAL A 74 -25.69 -5.80 6.43
CA VAL A 74 -26.69 -6.44 7.31
C VAL A 74 -26.07 -6.63 8.69
N CYS A 75 -26.81 -6.29 9.75
CA CYS A 75 -26.36 -6.46 11.13
C CYS A 75 -27.14 -7.59 11.80
N SER A 76 -26.47 -8.37 12.65
CA SER A 76 -27.08 -9.49 13.36
C SER A 76 -26.48 -9.61 14.76
N ASP A 77 -27.34 -9.92 15.72
CA ASP A 77 -26.90 -10.49 16.98
C ASP A 77 -26.24 -11.86 16.72
N ASN A 78 -25.34 -12.28 17.61
CA ASN A 78 -24.61 -13.55 17.50
C ASN A 78 -25.54 -14.77 17.41
N GLY A 79 -26.69 -14.75 18.09
CA GLY A 79 -27.71 -15.81 18.04
C GLY A 79 -28.54 -15.80 16.75
N CYS A 80 -28.59 -14.66 16.04
CA CYS A 80 -29.40 -14.50 14.84
C CYS A 80 -28.64 -14.74 13.52
N VAL A 81 -27.32 -14.92 13.57
CA VAL A 81 -26.45 -15.03 12.37
C VAL A 81 -26.95 -16.07 11.37
N ARG A 82 -27.34 -17.26 11.85
CA ARG A 82 -27.83 -18.34 10.98
C ARG A 82 -29.16 -17.99 10.29
N LYS A 83 -30.04 -17.24 10.97
CA LYS A 83 -31.30 -16.77 10.39
C LYS A 83 -31.02 -15.67 9.35
N ALA A 84 -30.13 -14.74 9.67
CA ALA A 84 -29.72 -13.67 8.75
C ALA A 84 -29.07 -14.21 7.47
N ASP A 85 -28.28 -15.29 7.55
CA ASP A 85 -27.70 -15.99 6.39
C ASP A 85 -28.75 -16.61 5.44
N VAL A 86 -29.95 -16.89 5.93
CA VAL A 86 -31.05 -17.48 5.15
C VAL A 86 -31.97 -16.38 4.60
N GLU A 87 -32.30 -15.40 5.43
CA GLU A 87 -33.30 -14.38 5.14
C GLU A 87 -32.76 -13.25 4.25
N PHE A 88 -31.51 -12.83 4.46
CA PHE A 88 -30.92 -11.72 3.72
C PHE A 88 -29.96 -12.18 2.64
N ARG A 89 -30.07 -11.57 1.47
CA ARG A 89 -29.09 -11.71 0.38
C ARG A 89 -27.84 -10.87 0.66
N CYS A 90 -26.72 -11.32 0.12
CA CYS A 90 -25.43 -10.62 0.17
C CYS A 90 -24.98 -10.23 -1.25
N LYS A 91 -23.93 -9.40 -1.36
CA LYS A 91 -23.34 -9.01 -2.66
C LYS A 91 -22.93 -10.26 -3.44
N GLU A 92 -23.37 -10.32 -4.69
CA GLU A 92 -22.92 -11.33 -5.63
C GLU A 92 -21.47 -11.05 -6.04
N LEU A 93 -20.63 -12.09 -6.03
CA LEU A 93 -19.22 -11.97 -6.38
C LEU A 93 -18.94 -12.16 -7.88
N ARG A 94 -19.86 -12.84 -8.58
CA ARG A 94 -19.80 -13.13 -10.03
C ARG A 94 -21.14 -13.67 -10.52
N ILE A 95 -21.39 -13.55 -11.82
CA ILE A 95 -22.51 -14.27 -12.49
C ILE A 95 -22.11 -15.74 -12.70
N ARG A 96 -23.00 -16.67 -12.33
CA ARG A 96 -22.72 -18.13 -12.36
C ARG A 96 -23.17 -18.85 -13.62
N SER A 97 -24.11 -18.28 -14.37
CA SER A 97 -24.66 -18.86 -15.60
C SER A 97 -24.84 -17.78 -16.66
N ARG A 98 -24.44 -18.03 -17.90
CA ARG A 98 -24.78 -17.18 -19.06
C ARG A 98 -26.26 -17.28 -19.47
N ALA A 99 -26.99 -18.24 -18.90
CA ALA A 99 -28.43 -18.41 -19.07
C ALA A 99 -29.26 -17.70 -18.00
N ASP A 100 -28.62 -17.08 -17.00
CA ASP A 100 -29.21 -15.93 -16.30
C ASP A 100 -28.92 -14.73 -17.21
N ASP A 101 -29.98 -14.12 -17.74
CA ASP A 101 -29.97 -13.28 -18.94
C ASP A 101 -29.08 -12.04 -18.89
N GLY A 102 -28.30 -11.80 -17.83
CA GLY A 102 -27.16 -10.87 -17.82
C GLY A 102 -27.48 -9.41 -18.15
N LYS A 103 -28.74 -9.04 -18.36
CA LYS A 103 -29.12 -7.80 -19.02
C LYS A 103 -28.95 -6.60 -18.09
N GLU A 104 -29.24 -6.73 -16.79
CA GLU A 104 -29.42 -5.56 -15.94
C GLU A 104 -28.98 -5.78 -14.49
N SER A 105 -28.20 -4.83 -13.95
CA SER A 105 -27.72 -4.85 -12.57
C SER A 105 -28.86 -4.45 -11.63
N ARG A 106 -29.17 -5.31 -10.64
CA ARG A 106 -30.24 -5.06 -9.66
C ARG A 106 -29.69 -4.43 -8.39
N HIS A 107 -30.51 -3.61 -7.75
CA HIS A 107 -30.20 -3.11 -6.42
C HIS A 107 -30.16 -4.26 -5.39
N LEU A 108 -29.30 -4.12 -4.39
CA LEU A 108 -29.30 -4.97 -3.20
C LEU A 108 -29.71 -4.10 -2.01
N TRP A 109 -31.03 -3.98 -1.79
CA TRP A 109 -31.59 -3.18 -0.71
C TRP A 109 -31.45 -3.89 0.64
N VAL A 110 -30.99 -3.14 1.64
CA VAL A 110 -30.87 -3.54 3.04
C VAL A 110 -31.63 -2.51 3.87
N ARG A 111 -32.56 -2.97 4.71
CA ARG A 111 -33.39 -2.11 5.55
C ARG A 111 -32.63 -1.67 6.81
N GLY A 112 -32.75 -0.40 7.16
CA GLY A 112 -32.28 0.12 8.44
C GLY A 112 -30.78 0.26 8.59
N ASN A 113 -30.35 0.61 9.82
CA ASN A 113 -28.95 0.82 10.20
C ASN A 113 -28.21 1.82 9.28
N LEU A 114 -28.95 2.80 8.78
CA LEU A 114 -28.43 3.82 7.88
C LEU A 114 -27.37 4.67 8.58
N PRO A 115 -26.38 5.21 7.84
CA PRO A 115 -25.55 6.32 8.34
C PRO A 115 -26.42 7.49 8.82
N LEU A 116 -25.93 8.22 9.82
CA LEU A 116 -26.58 9.46 10.24
C LEU A 116 -26.58 10.47 9.08
N ALA A 117 -27.62 11.30 9.01
CA ALA A 117 -27.83 12.28 7.92
C ALA A 117 -27.86 11.61 6.54
N SER A 118 -28.57 10.49 6.43
CA SER A 118 -28.75 9.82 5.14
C SER A 118 -29.86 10.51 4.36
N GLU A 119 -29.54 11.12 3.23
CA GLU A 119 -30.53 11.81 2.39
C GLU A 119 -31.29 10.87 1.45
N CYS A 120 -32.62 10.94 1.41
CA CYS A 120 -33.44 10.12 0.52
C CYS A 120 -33.24 10.52 -0.95
N CYS A 121 -32.88 9.54 -1.80
CA CYS A 121 -32.68 9.77 -3.23
C CYS A 121 -33.96 10.11 -4.05
N VAL A 122 -35.13 10.15 -3.42
CA VAL A 122 -36.42 10.46 -4.06
C VAL A 122 -36.86 11.89 -3.71
N CYS A 123 -36.97 12.22 -2.42
CA CYS A 123 -37.45 13.53 -1.97
C CYS A 123 -36.36 14.49 -1.52
N ALA A 124 -35.09 14.06 -1.45
CA ALA A 124 -33.95 14.83 -0.96
C ALA A 124 -34.08 15.31 0.51
N GLU A 125 -34.94 14.66 1.31
CA GLU A 125 -35.04 14.88 2.75
C GLU A 125 -34.28 13.81 3.54
N ASP A 126 -33.82 14.14 4.75
CA ASP A 126 -33.18 13.20 5.66
C ASP A 126 -34.08 11.98 5.95
N VAL A 127 -33.51 10.78 5.86
CA VAL A 127 -34.17 9.50 6.16
C VAL A 127 -34.33 9.31 7.66
N ASP A 128 -33.38 9.80 8.45
CA ASP A 128 -33.37 9.80 9.91
C ASP A 128 -33.89 11.13 10.48
N GLN A 129 -35.19 11.19 10.77
CA GLN A 129 -35.80 12.36 11.43
C GLN A 129 -35.41 12.51 12.91
N ILE A 130 -34.88 11.44 13.50
CA ILE A 130 -34.45 11.35 14.89
C ILE A 130 -33.01 10.90 14.79
N SER A 131 -32.06 11.63 15.35
CA SER A 131 -30.61 11.37 15.24
C SER A 131 -30.15 10.12 16.01
N GLU A 132 -30.93 9.04 15.92
CA GLU A 132 -30.74 7.76 16.58
C GLU A 132 -30.71 6.64 15.53
N PRO A 133 -29.84 5.63 15.67
CA PRO A 133 -29.88 4.45 14.80
C PRO A 133 -31.26 3.80 14.85
N GLY A 134 -31.72 3.22 13.74
CA GLY A 134 -32.99 2.48 13.71
C GLY A 134 -33.15 1.58 12.50
N LEU A 135 -34.24 0.79 12.49
CA LEU A 135 -34.61 -0.10 11.40
C LEU A 135 -35.61 0.52 10.41
N TYR A 136 -35.38 1.78 10.05
CA TYR A 136 -36.20 2.51 9.09
C TYR A 136 -35.40 2.85 7.82
N GLY A 137 -36.12 2.96 6.71
CA GLY A 137 -35.55 3.25 5.41
C GLY A 137 -34.74 2.10 4.82
N GLN A 138 -34.28 2.30 3.59
CA GLN A 138 -33.61 1.30 2.77
C GLN A 138 -32.30 1.87 2.24
N ARG A 139 -31.24 1.05 2.16
CA ARG A 139 -29.97 1.39 1.49
C ARG A 139 -29.58 0.32 0.50
N CYS A 140 -29.18 0.73 -0.70
CA CYS A 140 -28.61 -0.20 -1.66
C CYS A 140 -27.12 -0.45 -1.33
N ALA A 141 -26.72 -1.70 -1.12
CA ALA A 141 -25.33 -2.07 -0.85
C ALA A 141 -24.37 -1.84 -2.04
N TRP A 142 -24.89 -1.60 -3.24
CA TRP A 142 -24.06 -1.27 -4.42
C TRP A 142 -23.97 0.23 -4.62
N CYS A 143 -25.05 0.89 -5.02
CA CYS A 143 -25.04 2.32 -5.34
C CYS A 143 -25.07 3.26 -4.12
N GLN A 144 -25.19 2.72 -2.91
CA GLN A 144 -25.28 3.46 -1.63
C GLN A 144 -26.46 4.42 -1.48
N ARG A 145 -27.33 4.57 -2.49
CA ARG A 145 -28.56 5.35 -2.38
C ARG A 145 -29.43 4.85 -1.22
N THR A 146 -30.04 5.79 -0.52
CA THR A 146 -31.00 5.53 0.54
C THR A 146 -32.40 6.02 0.14
N ALA A 147 -33.42 5.41 0.70
CA ALA A 147 -34.80 5.84 0.51
C ALA A 147 -35.61 5.66 1.80
N HIS A 148 -36.54 6.58 2.08
CA HIS A 148 -37.55 6.33 3.13
C HIS A 148 -38.39 5.11 2.77
N ASP A 149 -38.95 4.45 3.79
CA ASP A 149 -39.87 3.32 3.56
C ASP A 149 -41.09 3.74 2.70
N LYS A 150 -41.59 4.97 2.87
CA LYS A 150 -42.68 5.55 2.06
C LYS A 150 -42.28 5.82 0.59
N CYS A 151 -41.01 6.15 0.34
CA CYS A 151 -40.48 6.48 -0.99
C CYS A 151 -39.94 5.25 -1.72
N PHE A 152 -39.80 4.12 -1.01
CA PHE A 152 -39.12 2.94 -1.54
C PHE A 152 -39.81 2.35 -2.79
N SER A 153 -41.13 2.44 -2.87
CA SER A 153 -41.90 1.95 -4.04
C SER A 153 -41.43 2.58 -5.35
N GLU A 154 -40.97 3.84 -5.35
CA GLU A 154 -40.52 4.56 -6.55
C GLU A 154 -39.17 4.07 -7.08
N VAL A 155 -38.32 3.52 -6.21
CA VAL A 155 -36.96 3.09 -6.58
C VAL A 155 -36.80 1.56 -6.58
N SER A 156 -37.71 0.82 -5.95
CA SER A 156 -37.60 -0.62 -5.72
C SER A 156 -37.50 -1.46 -7.01
N SER A 157 -38.13 -1.00 -8.10
CA SER A 157 -38.18 -1.67 -9.40
C SER A 157 -37.10 -1.20 -10.39
N THR A 158 -36.38 -0.13 -10.06
CA THR A 158 -35.33 0.43 -10.92
C THR A 158 -34.07 -0.43 -10.94
N LEU A 159 -33.16 -0.12 -11.86
CA LEU A 159 -31.89 -0.82 -12.02
C LEU A 159 -30.76 -0.06 -11.32
N CYS A 160 -29.85 -0.83 -10.72
CA CYS A 160 -28.68 -0.29 -10.07
C CYS A 160 -27.64 0.13 -11.11
N ASP A 161 -27.34 1.42 -11.14
CA ASP A 161 -26.28 2.03 -11.93
C ASP A 161 -24.93 2.12 -11.18
N PHE A 162 -24.83 1.46 -10.03
CA PHE A 162 -23.70 1.51 -9.09
C PHE A 162 -23.39 2.88 -8.49
N GLY A 163 -24.24 3.89 -8.71
CA GLY A 163 -24.19 5.19 -8.06
C GLY A 163 -22.93 5.99 -8.35
N GLU A 164 -22.56 6.85 -7.41
CA GLU A 164 -21.45 7.81 -7.50
C GLU A 164 -20.11 7.16 -7.86
N PHE A 165 -19.84 5.97 -7.31
CA PHE A 165 -18.55 5.29 -7.44
C PHE A 165 -18.54 4.22 -8.55
N LYS A 166 -19.49 4.25 -9.50
CA LYS A 166 -19.60 3.25 -10.58
C LYS A 166 -18.33 3.09 -11.43
N SER A 167 -17.54 4.16 -11.58
CA SER A 167 -16.28 4.13 -12.34
C SER A 167 -15.18 3.35 -11.61
N MET A 168 -15.29 3.17 -10.29
CA MET A 168 -14.31 2.51 -9.43
C MET A 168 -14.63 1.04 -9.15
N ILE A 169 -15.86 0.61 -9.41
CA ILE A 169 -16.34 -0.73 -9.09
C ILE A 169 -16.06 -1.68 -10.25
N PHE A 170 -15.65 -2.92 -9.95
CA PHE A 170 -15.73 -4.06 -10.86
C PHE A 170 -17.12 -4.69 -10.76
N PRO A 171 -18.05 -4.47 -11.71
CA PRO A 171 -19.39 -5.03 -11.60
C PRO A 171 -19.35 -6.56 -11.60
N PRO A 172 -20.22 -7.27 -10.85
CA PRO A 172 -20.22 -8.74 -10.82
C PRO A 172 -20.37 -9.40 -12.19
N LYS A 173 -21.05 -8.73 -13.13
CA LYS A 173 -21.23 -9.18 -14.52
C LYS A 173 -19.96 -9.14 -15.36
N CYS A 174 -19.00 -8.29 -14.97
CA CYS A 174 -17.74 -8.09 -15.67
C CYS A 174 -16.70 -9.15 -15.29
N ILE A 175 -16.89 -9.88 -14.20
CA ILE A 175 -15.90 -10.83 -13.65
C ILE A 175 -16.10 -12.20 -14.30
N LEU A 176 -15.14 -12.60 -15.15
CA LEU A 176 -15.11 -13.94 -15.74
C LEU A 176 -14.31 -14.87 -14.85
N ALA A 177 -14.94 -15.95 -14.43
CA ALA A 177 -14.30 -16.96 -13.61
C ALA A 177 -14.66 -18.36 -14.09
N SER A 178 -13.66 -19.21 -14.27
CA SER A 178 -13.86 -20.59 -14.67
C SER A 178 -12.90 -21.54 -13.95
N ARG A 179 -13.16 -22.83 -14.07
CA ARG A 179 -12.25 -23.88 -13.61
C ARG A 179 -11.52 -24.42 -14.83
N THR A 180 -10.27 -24.01 -15.05
CA THR A 180 -9.42 -24.57 -16.11
C THR A 180 -8.97 -25.99 -15.74
N LYS A 181 -8.59 -26.78 -16.75
CA LYS A 181 -8.14 -28.18 -16.56
C LYS A 181 -6.88 -28.18 -15.68
N GLY A 182 -6.98 -28.77 -14.49
CA GLY A 182 -5.86 -28.89 -13.54
C GLY A 182 -5.87 -27.89 -12.39
N ALA A 183 -6.71 -26.85 -12.43
CA ALA A 183 -6.87 -25.93 -11.31
C ALA A 183 -7.80 -26.53 -10.23
N PRO A 184 -7.41 -26.50 -8.94
CA PRO A 184 -8.20 -27.10 -7.85
C PRO A 184 -9.48 -26.31 -7.54
N LYS A 185 -9.53 -25.03 -7.92
CA LYS A 185 -10.62 -24.09 -7.61
C LYS A 185 -10.90 -23.18 -8.80
N VAL A 186 -12.09 -22.57 -8.81
CA VAL A 186 -12.44 -21.51 -9.76
C VAL A 186 -11.52 -20.32 -9.56
N HIS A 187 -11.15 -19.67 -10.66
CA HIS A 187 -10.27 -18.52 -10.66
C HIS A 187 -10.67 -17.50 -11.71
N LEU A 188 -10.14 -16.29 -11.54
CA LEU A 188 -10.29 -15.20 -12.50
C LEU A 188 -9.64 -15.60 -13.82
N THR A 189 -10.39 -15.52 -14.91
CA THR A 189 -9.90 -15.78 -16.26
C THR A 189 -9.99 -14.56 -17.18
N GLY A 190 -10.68 -13.52 -16.76
CA GLY A 190 -10.73 -12.25 -17.47
C GLY A 190 -11.70 -11.27 -16.84
N ILE A 191 -11.63 -10.02 -17.29
CA ILE A 191 -12.57 -8.97 -16.92
C ILE A 191 -13.10 -8.34 -18.20
N ILE A 192 -14.43 -8.30 -18.36
CA ILE A 192 -15.09 -7.63 -19.49
C ILE A 192 -15.34 -6.17 -19.07
N PRO A 193 -14.87 -5.17 -19.83
CA PRO A 193 -15.18 -3.77 -19.54
C PRO A 193 -16.71 -3.52 -19.50
N PRO A 194 -17.21 -2.71 -18.55
CA PRO A 194 -18.63 -2.38 -18.46
C PRO A 194 -19.07 -1.46 -19.60
N GLU A 195 -20.37 -1.18 -19.71
CA GLU A 195 -20.92 -0.29 -20.73
C GLU A 195 -20.33 1.12 -20.69
N TRP A 196 -19.90 1.58 -19.50
CA TRP A 196 -19.26 2.89 -19.27
C TRP A 196 -17.73 2.84 -19.30
N LYS A 197 -17.15 1.93 -20.10
CA LYS A 197 -15.69 1.69 -20.18
C LYS A 197 -14.82 2.95 -20.34
N ASP A 198 -15.29 3.98 -21.04
CA ASP A 198 -14.49 5.17 -21.32
C ASP A 198 -14.20 5.99 -20.04
N GLN A 199 -15.18 6.00 -19.13
CA GLN A 199 -15.10 6.65 -17.81
C GLN A 199 -14.68 5.67 -16.70
N TRP A 200 -14.50 4.39 -17.03
CA TRP A 200 -14.17 3.35 -16.06
C TRP A 200 -12.69 3.43 -15.69
N ARG A 201 -12.43 3.63 -14.40
CA ARG A 201 -11.10 3.68 -13.78
C ARG A 201 -11.19 2.88 -12.48
N PRO A 202 -11.23 1.54 -12.61
CA PRO A 202 -11.55 0.69 -11.47
C PRO A 202 -10.50 0.82 -10.37
N LEU A 203 -10.97 0.79 -9.12
CA LEU A 203 -10.12 0.93 -7.94
C LEU A 203 -9.88 -0.44 -7.30
N ILE A 204 -8.62 -0.81 -7.18
CA ILE A 204 -8.18 -1.97 -6.41
C ILE A 204 -7.68 -1.47 -5.06
N VAL A 205 -8.17 -2.03 -3.97
CA VAL A 205 -7.74 -1.66 -2.62
C VAL A 205 -6.83 -2.75 -2.07
N VAL A 206 -5.68 -2.35 -1.54
CA VAL A 206 -4.67 -3.25 -0.99
C VAL A 206 -4.34 -2.76 0.42
N ALA A 207 -4.61 -3.57 1.43
CA ALA A 207 -4.40 -3.20 2.83
C ALA A 207 -3.39 -4.13 3.52
N ASN A 208 -2.47 -3.53 4.30
CA ASN A 208 -1.50 -4.26 5.12
C ASN A 208 -1.86 -4.17 6.61
N SER A 209 -2.32 -5.29 7.17
CA SER A 209 -2.70 -5.44 8.57
C SER A 209 -1.54 -5.29 9.57
N LYS A 210 -0.29 -5.44 9.12
CA LYS A 210 0.92 -5.36 9.98
C LYS A 210 1.48 -3.94 10.11
N SER A 211 1.06 -3.02 9.26
CA SER A 211 1.59 -1.65 9.21
C SER A 211 1.08 -0.80 10.39
N GLY A 212 1.58 -1.07 11.60
CA GLY A 212 1.67 -0.11 12.71
C GLY A 212 0.38 0.51 13.28
N SER A 213 -0.81 0.20 12.78
CA SER A 213 -2.07 0.70 13.31
C SER A 213 -3.21 -0.31 13.18
N SER A 214 -4.14 -0.28 14.15
CA SER A 214 -5.32 -1.14 14.26
C SER A 214 -6.41 -0.87 13.21
N GLY A 215 -6.18 0.05 12.26
CA GLY A 215 -7.20 0.55 11.32
C GLY A 215 -7.38 -0.28 10.05
N SER A 216 -6.43 -1.14 9.68
CA SER A 216 -6.54 -1.93 8.42
C SER A 216 -7.80 -2.80 8.34
N PRO A 217 -8.26 -3.50 9.40
CA PRO A 217 -9.50 -4.28 9.33
C PRO A 217 -10.75 -3.43 9.11
N GLU A 218 -10.79 -2.22 9.70
CA GLU A 218 -11.87 -1.25 9.48
C GLU A 218 -11.89 -0.79 8.02
N VAL A 219 -10.73 -0.41 7.48
CA VAL A 219 -10.59 0.02 6.08
C VAL A 219 -11.10 -1.03 5.12
N VAL A 220 -10.67 -2.29 5.29
CA VAL A 220 -11.10 -3.41 4.45
C VAL A 220 -12.61 -3.61 4.53
N ALA A 221 -13.16 -3.66 5.75
CA ALA A 221 -14.58 -3.92 5.94
C ALA A 221 -15.46 -2.81 5.36
N GLN A 222 -15.10 -1.55 5.59
CA GLN A 222 -15.82 -0.38 5.08
C GLN A 222 -15.72 -0.27 3.55
N MET A 223 -14.55 -0.55 2.97
CA MET A 223 -14.35 -0.56 1.51
C MET A 223 -15.12 -1.69 0.81
N ARG A 224 -15.16 -2.91 1.38
CA ARG A 224 -16.00 -4.02 0.86
C ARG A 224 -17.50 -3.71 0.92
N GLY A 225 -17.91 -2.84 1.85
CA GLY A 225 -19.28 -2.36 1.98
C GLY A 225 -19.73 -1.50 0.80
N ILE A 226 -18.81 -0.79 0.14
CA ILE A 226 -19.09 0.09 -0.99
C ILE A 226 -18.69 -0.56 -2.32
N LEU A 227 -17.46 -1.08 -2.40
CA LEU A 227 -16.86 -1.64 -3.61
C LEU A 227 -17.26 -3.10 -3.84
N HIS A 228 -16.78 -3.71 -4.93
CA HIS A 228 -16.88 -5.15 -5.12
C HIS A 228 -15.99 -5.89 -4.11
N PRO A 229 -16.46 -6.89 -3.35
CA PRO A 229 -15.65 -7.52 -2.31
C PRO A 229 -14.33 -8.14 -2.79
N LEU A 230 -14.31 -8.65 -4.04
CA LEU A 230 -13.11 -9.23 -4.66
C LEU A 230 -12.06 -8.19 -5.11
N GLN A 231 -12.37 -6.89 -5.12
CA GLN A 231 -11.40 -5.85 -5.48
C GLN A 231 -10.66 -5.27 -4.25
N VAL A 232 -10.91 -5.81 -3.05
CA VAL A 232 -10.32 -5.38 -1.77
C VAL A 232 -9.50 -6.51 -1.16
N PHE A 233 -8.18 -6.34 -1.18
CA PHE A 233 -7.18 -7.34 -0.84
C PHE A 233 -6.49 -7.06 0.50
N GLU A 234 -6.19 -8.14 1.22
CA GLU A 234 -5.37 -8.12 2.43
C GLU A 234 -4.02 -8.75 2.10
N LEU A 235 -2.94 -7.98 2.20
CA LEU A 235 -1.61 -8.37 1.73
C LEU A 235 -1.02 -9.56 2.48
N GLU A 236 -1.33 -9.71 3.76
CA GLU A 236 -0.84 -10.80 4.60
C GLU A 236 -1.19 -12.18 4.06
N SER A 237 -2.34 -12.30 3.39
CA SER A 237 -2.83 -13.60 2.92
C SER A 237 -2.27 -13.99 1.55
N HIS A 238 -1.98 -13.02 0.67
CA HIS A 238 -1.81 -13.30 -0.76
C HIS A 238 -0.78 -12.41 -1.50
N GLY A 239 -0.16 -11.44 -0.82
CA GLY A 239 0.74 -10.47 -1.46
C GLY A 239 0.05 -9.53 -2.47
N PRO A 240 0.77 -8.54 -3.03
CA PRO A 240 0.22 -7.59 -4.00
C PRO A 240 -0.02 -8.21 -5.38
N GLN A 241 0.62 -9.34 -5.70
CA GLN A 241 0.55 -9.98 -7.01
C GLN A 241 -0.88 -10.34 -7.40
N GLU A 242 -1.67 -10.91 -6.48
CA GLU A 242 -3.07 -11.25 -6.75
C GLU A 242 -3.93 -10.02 -7.06
N ALA A 243 -3.68 -8.90 -6.37
CA ALA A 243 -4.35 -7.64 -6.63
C ALA A 243 -3.97 -7.11 -8.03
N LEU A 244 -2.70 -7.21 -8.42
CA LEU A 244 -2.21 -6.73 -9.71
C LEU A 244 -2.66 -7.58 -10.90
N GLN A 245 -2.97 -8.87 -10.70
CA GLN A 245 -3.61 -9.68 -11.74
C GLN A 245 -4.97 -9.11 -12.17
N TRP A 246 -5.72 -8.47 -11.25
CA TRP A 246 -6.95 -7.77 -11.63
C TRP A 246 -6.67 -6.57 -12.53
N ALA A 247 -5.57 -5.84 -12.29
CA ALA A 247 -5.18 -4.73 -13.15
C ALA A 247 -4.81 -5.20 -14.56
N ILE A 248 -4.06 -6.30 -14.66
CA ILE A 248 -3.70 -6.93 -15.94
C ILE A 248 -4.96 -7.37 -16.70
N HIS A 249 -5.89 -8.05 -16.03
CA HIS A 249 -7.12 -8.51 -16.68
C HIS A 249 -8.12 -7.40 -17.04
N ALA A 250 -8.00 -6.22 -16.42
CA ALA A 250 -8.85 -5.06 -16.72
C ALA A 250 -8.38 -4.26 -17.94
N ALA A 251 -7.21 -4.58 -18.51
CA ALA A 251 -6.71 -3.93 -19.72
C ALA A 251 -7.76 -3.95 -20.84
N PRO A 252 -7.92 -2.84 -21.61
CA PRO A 252 -7.03 -1.68 -21.66
C PRO A 252 -7.37 -0.56 -20.66
N ALA A 253 -8.25 -0.79 -19.67
CA ALA A 253 -8.56 0.24 -18.68
C ALA A 253 -7.38 0.46 -17.72
N THR A 254 -7.02 1.72 -17.47
CA THR A 254 -6.06 2.08 -16.43
C THR A 254 -6.71 1.92 -15.05
N CYS A 255 -6.16 1.04 -14.23
CA CYS A 255 -6.60 0.86 -12.84
C CYS A 255 -5.99 1.89 -11.91
N ARG A 256 -6.74 2.21 -10.85
CA ARG A 256 -6.22 2.89 -9.66
C ARG A 256 -5.98 1.87 -8.56
N ILE A 257 -4.94 2.07 -7.77
CA ILE A 257 -4.63 1.22 -6.61
C ILE A 257 -4.57 2.08 -5.37
N LEU A 258 -5.41 1.80 -4.38
CA LEU A 258 -5.30 2.38 -3.04
C LEU A 258 -4.47 1.45 -2.16
N VAL A 259 -3.31 1.94 -1.71
CA VAL A 259 -2.45 1.22 -0.76
C VAL A 259 -2.70 1.77 0.65
N ALA A 260 -3.32 0.96 1.50
CA ALA A 260 -3.50 1.24 2.92
C ALA A 260 -2.35 0.61 3.72
N GLY A 261 -1.34 1.42 4.04
CA GLY A 261 -0.08 0.97 4.64
C GLY A 261 0.87 2.13 4.93
N GLY A 262 2.12 1.80 5.26
CA GLY A 262 3.23 2.76 5.32
C GLY A 262 4.10 2.71 4.06
N ASP A 263 5.19 3.50 4.03
CA ASP A 263 6.07 3.65 2.85
C ASP A 263 6.56 2.29 2.31
N GLY A 264 7.10 1.40 3.14
CA GLY A 264 7.54 0.07 2.68
C GLY A 264 6.42 -0.82 2.08
N THR A 265 5.15 -0.58 2.43
CA THR A 265 4.02 -1.26 1.76
C THR A 265 3.76 -0.67 0.38
N VAL A 266 3.90 0.64 0.24
CA VAL A 266 3.81 1.33 -1.05
C VAL A 266 4.94 0.86 -1.97
N ASP A 267 6.18 0.80 -1.47
CA ASP A 267 7.35 0.33 -2.23
C ASP A 267 7.16 -1.12 -2.70
N TRP A 268 6.62 -1.99 -1.84
CA TRP A 268 6.32 -3.36 -2.20
C TRP A 268 5.34 -3.42 -3.38
N VAL A 269 4.26 -2.63 -3.34
CA VAL A 269 3.30 -2.54 -4.44
C VAL A 269 3.94 -1.98 -5.71
N LEU A 270 4.69 -0.88 -5.63
CA LEU A 270 5.36 -0.26 -6.78
C LEU A 270 6.37 -1.20 -7.44
N ASN A 271 7.16 -1.92 -6.64
CA ASN A 271 8.11 -2.92 -7.11
C ASN A 271 7.39 -4.10 -7.77
N THR A 272 6.25 -4.52 -7.23
CA THR A 272 5.47 -5.62 -7.81
C THR A 272 4.84 -5.19 -9.14
N ILE A 273 4.36 -3.95 -9.28
CA ILE A 273 3.88 -3.39 -10.55
C ILE A 273 4.97 -3.48 -11.63
N LEU A 274 6.20 -3.09 -11.28
CA LEU A 274 7.35 -3.18 -12.18
C LEU A 274 7.69 -4.64 -12.53
N GLN A 275 7.81 -5.51 -11.53
CA GLN A 275 8.19 -6.91 -11.72
C GLN A 275 7.18 -7.69 -12.56
N MET A 276 5.89 -7.38 -12.42
CA MET A 276 4.82 -8.01 -13.20
C MET A 276 4.60 -7.34 -14.57
N ASN A 277 5.33 -6.25 -14.86
CA ASN A 277 5.20 -5.46 -16.09
C ASN A 277 3.73 -5.11 -16.39
N VAL A 278 3.01 -4.61 -15.39
CA VAL A 278 1.58 -4.30 -15.51
C VAL A 278 1.37 -3.16 -16.50
N ASP A 279 0.57 -3.42 -17.53
CA ASP A 279 0.23 -2.47 -18.59
C ASP A 279 -1.30 -2.49 -18.85
N PRO A 280 -2.01 -1.34 -18.86
CA PRO A 280 -1.52 0.01 -18.58
C PRO A 280 -0.98 0.21 -17.17
N LEU A 281 0.02 1.10 -17.02
CA LEU A 281 0.63 1.41 -15.73
C LEU A 281 -0.42 1.95 -14.74
N PRO A 282 -0.65 1.29 -13.58
CA PRO A 282 -1.65 1.75 -12.61
C PRO A 282 -1.27 3.07 -11.93
N GLU A 283 -2.29 3.81 -11.48
CA GLU A 283 -2.14 5.04 -10.69
C GLU A 283 -2.31 4.73 -9.20
N VAL A 284 -1.32 5.06 -8.36
CA VAL A 284 -1.28 4.61 -6.95
C VAL A 284 -1.60 5.74 -5.96
N ALA A 285 -2.65 5.58 -5.15
CA ALA A 285 -3.00 6.42 -4.00
C ALA A 285 -2.58 5.75 -2.68
N ILE A 286 -2.39 6.57 -1.64
CA ILE A 286 -1.87 6.09 -0.34
C ILE A 286 -2.82 6.47 0.78
N LEU A 287 -3.28 5.48 1.55
CA LEU A 287 -3.88 5.68 2.87
C LEU A 287 -2.81 5.45 3.95
N PRO A 288 -2.30 6.52 4.60
CA PRO A 288 -1.12 6.45 5.47
C PRO A 288 -1.41 5.78 6.83
N LEU A 289 -1.31 4.45 6.86
CA LEU A 289 -1.49 3.66 8.08
C LEU A 289 -0.18 3.43 8.85
N GLY A 290 0.98 3.80 8.27
CA GLY A 290 2.31 3.67 8.86
C GLY A 290 2.66 4.77 9.87
N THR A 291 3.94 4.82 10.27
CA THR A 291 4.48 5.81 11.23
C THR A 291 5.17 7.00 10.55
N GLY A 292 5.97 6.75 9.49
CA GLY A 292 6.71 7.78 8.75
C GLY A 292 5.83 8.51 7.73
N ASN A 293 5.34 7.74 6.76
CA ASN A 293 4.41 8.17 5.70
C ASN A 293 4.93 9.37 4.92
N ASP A 294 6.24 9.42 4.67
CA ASP A 294 6.90 10.56 4.04
C ASP A 294 6.39 10.76 2.60
N LEU A 295 6.20 9.68 1.84
CA LEU A 295 5.65 9.77 0.48
C LEU A 295 4.19 10.27 0.48
N SER A 296 3.41 9.84 1.47
CA SER A 296 2.02 10.27 1.65
C SER A 296 1.92 11.78 1.92
N ARG A 297 2.83 12.34 2.73
CA ARG A 297 2.90 13.79 3.01
C ARG A 297 3.16 14.58 1.74
N VAL A 298 4.13 14.15 0.94
CA VAL A 298 4.51 14.81 -0.31
C VAL A 298 3.40 14.76 -1.36
N LEU A 299 2.63 13.66 -1.38
CA LEU A 299 1.49 13.49 -2.28
C LEU A 299 0.17 14.09 -1.74
N GLY A 300 0.18 14.75 -0.58
CA GLY A 300 -1.00 15.42 -0.01
C GLY A 300 -2.03 14.48 0.65
N TRP A 301 -1.68 13.22 0.89
CA TRP A 301 -2.55 12.26 1.60
C TRP A 301 -2.45 12.36 3.12
N GLY A 302 -1.49 13.15 3.61
CA GLY A 302 -1.31 13.49 5.02
C GLY A 302 -0.28 12.62 5.73
N ALA A 303 0.03 13.03 6.96
CA ALA A 303 0.98 12.37 7.84
C ALA A 303 0.47 11.03 8.40
N GLU A 304 -0.85 10.95 8.59
CA GLU A 304 -1.52 9.87 9.29
C GLU A 304 -2.91 9.65 8.68
N GLY A 305 -3.38 8.40 8.75
CA GLY A 305 -4.76 8.08 8.39
C GLY A 305 -5.74 8.78 9.33
N PRO A 306 -7.00 8.98 8.88
CA PRO A 306 -8.01 9.67 9.67
C PRO A 306 -8.34 8.89 10.96
N ASP A 307 -8.65 9.61 12.04
CA ASP A 307 -9.06 9.02 13.34
C ASP A 307 -10.31 8.14 13.20
N THR A 308 -11.25 8.56 12.35
CA THR A 308 -12.41 7.77 11.93
C THR A 308 -12.39 7.63 10.42
N PHE A 309 -12.35 6.39 9.93
CA PHE A 309 -12.24 6.14 8.51
C PHE A 309 -13.60 6.28 7.81
N ASN A 310 -13.75 7.35 7.02
CA ASN A 310 -14.91 7.53 6.13
C ASN A 310 -14.56 7.11 4.69
N PRO A 311 -15.02 5.94 4.22
CA PRO A 311 -14.67 5.46 2.89
C PRO A 311 -15.26 6.32 1.76
N ILE A 312 -16.45 6.92 1.93
CA ILE A 312 -17.10 7.75 0.89
C ILE A 312 -16.27 9.01 0.63
N GLN A 313 -15.88 9.71 1.70
CA GLN A 313 -15.03 10.90 1.59
C GLN A 313 -13.69 10.55 0.94
N TYR A 314 -13.12 9.42 1.31
CA TYR A 314 -11.83 8.99 0.78
C TYR A 314 -11.90 8.59 -0.71
N LEU A 315 -12.97 7.90 -1.14
CA LEU A 315 -13.21 7.60 -2.55
C LEU A 315 -13.39 8.88 -3.38
N ARG A 316 -14.08 9.90 -2.86
CA ARG A 316 -14.20 11.22 -3.51
C ARG A 316 -12.85 11.90 -3.68
N LYS A 317 -11.99 11.87 -2.65
CA LYS A 317 -10.61 12.37 -2.75
C LYS A 317 -9.84 11.66 -3.87
N ILE A 318 -9.96 10.33 -3.99
CA ILE A 318 -9.34 9.56 -5.08
C ILE A 318 -9.93 9.93 -6.44
N GLN A 319 -11.24 10.17 -6.55
CA GLN A 319 -11.87 10.61 -7.82
C GLN A 319 -11.27 11.94 -8.30
N GLN A 320 -11.02 12.87 -7.38
CA GLN A 320 -10.51 14.22 -7.65
C GLN A 320 -8.98 14.29 -7.73
N ALA A 321 -8.27 13.25 -7.29
CA ALA A 321 -6.81 13.23 -7.28
C ALA A 321 -6.21 13.31 -8.69
N ARG A 322 -5.03 13.93 -8.77
CA ARG A 322 -4.28 14.12 -10.03
C ARG A 322 -3.19 13.07 -10.16
N ALA A 323 -3.07 12.45 -11.33
CA ALA A 323 -1.95 11.59 -11.63
C ALA A 323 -0.65 12.41 -11.78
N VAL A 324 0.39 12.03 -11.05
CA VAL A 324 1.74 12.62 -11.08
C VAL A 324 2.78 11.52 -11.26
N LYS A 325 3.96 11.89 -11.74
CA LYS A 325 5.09 10.95 -11.84
C LYS A 325 5.90 10.97 -10.56
N LEU A 326 6.48 9.82 -10.24
CA LEU A 326 7.46 9.64 -9.16
C LEU A 326 8.66 8.91 -9.75
N ASP A 327 9.84 9.48 -9.63
CA ASP A 327 11.07 8.83 -10.05
C ASP A 327 11.35 7.57 -9.23
N ARG A 328 11.81 6.55 -9.94
CA ARG A 328 12.30 5.30 -9.37
C ARG A 328 13.80 5.26 -9.55
N TRP A 329 14.53 4.97 -8.49
CA TRP A 329 15.98 4.88 -8.50
C TRP A 329 16.41 3.43 -8.30
N LEU A 330 17.35 2.96 -9.12
CA LEU A 330 17.99 1.67 -8.95
C LEU A 330 19.32 1.89 -8.23
N MET A 331 19.42 1.34 -7.03
CA MET A 331 20.66 1.25 -6.26
C MET A 331 21.30 -0.12 -6.46
N GLU A 332 22.50 -0.14 -7.01
CA GLU A 332 23.32 -1.33 -7.23
C GLU A 332 24.49 -1.32 -6.24
N ILE A 333 24.66 -2.42 -5.52
CA ILE A 333 25.70 -2.60 -4.51
C ILE A 333 26.64 -3.71 -4.98
N ASP A 334 27.91 -3.36 -5.18
CA ASP A 334 29.00 -4.27 -5.54
C ASP A 334 29.93 -4.48 -4.33
N ALA A 335 29.79 -5.63 -3.66
CA ALA A 335 30.53 -5.94 -2.45
C ALA A 335 31.91 -6.53 -2.75
N HIS A 336 32.97 -5.83 -2.32
CA HIS A 336 34.36 -6.27 -2.43
C HIS A 336 34.64 -7.42 -1.46
N HIS A 337 34.36 -8.66 -1.87
CA HIS A 337 34.69 -9.83 -1.04
C HIS A 337 36.20 -10.12 -1.09
N HIS A 338 36.94 -9.70 -0.07
CA HIS A 338 38.31 -10.18 0.18
C HIS A 338 38.30 -11.61 0.75
N ILE A 339 38.12 -12.63 -0.10
CA ILE A 339 38.33 -14.02 0.31
C ILE A 339 39.80 -14.38 0.08
N ARG A 340 40.46 -14.95 1.11
CA ARG A 340 41.87 -15.42 1.11
C ARG A 340 42.17 -16.58 0.14
N PHE A 341 41.20 -17.06 -0.63
CA PHE A 341 41.34 -18.23 -1.52
C PHE A 341 40.85 -17.93 -2.94
N PRO A 342 41.59 -18.39 -3.98
CA PRO A 342 41.27 -18.12 -5.38
C PRO A 342 40.14 -19.04 -5.85
N VAL A 343 38.89 -18.66 -5.56
CA VAL A 343 37.69 -19.29 -6.15
C VAL A 343 37.16 -18.35 -7.25
N PRO A 344 36.69 -18.85 -8.41
CA PRO A 344 36.18 -18.00 -9.48
C PRO A 344 35.08 -17.05 -8.97
N ARG A 345 35.29 -15.74 -9.17
CA ARG A 345 34.42 -14.66 -8.69
C ARG A 345 33.01 -14.77 -9.27
N PHE A 346 32.03 -15.09 -8.44
CA PHE A 346 30.67 -14.65 -8.72
C PHE A 346 30.54 -13.23 -8.13
N HIS A 347 30.60 -12.19 -8.97
CA HIS A 347 30.23 -10.84 -8.53
C HIS A 347 28.75 -10.89 -8.15
N GLN A 348 28.46 -10.74 -6.86
CA GLN A 348 27.08 -10.76 -6.38
C GLN A 348 26.60 -9.33 -6.19
N TRP A 349 25.98 -8.80 -7.25
CA TRP A 349 25.30 -7.52 -7.22
C TRP A 349 24.01 -7.64 -6.41
N ARG A 350 23.80 -6.72 -5.47
CA ARG A 350 22.49 -6.53 -4.83
C ARG A 350 21.85 -5.28 -5.41
N SER A 351 20.64 -5.44 -5.93
CA SER A 351 19.84 -4.34 -6.48
C SER A 351 18.69 -4.00 -5.54
N VAL A 352 18.51 -2.72 -5.26
CA VAL A 352 17.42 -2.18 -4.42
C VAL A 352 16.78 -1.03 -5.18
N PHE A 353 15.44 -1.00 -5.24
CA PHE A 353 14.72 0.16 -5.75
C PHE A 353 14.48 1.14 -4.62
N VAL A 354 14.67 2.43 -4.90
CA VAL A 354 14.50 3.54 -3.97
C VAL A 354 13.52 4.56 -4.57
N TYR A 355 12.52 4.95 -3.79
CA TYR A 355 11.47 5.90 -4.18
C TYR A 355 11.50 7.18 -3.33
N ASN A 356 11.88 7.09 -2.05
CA ASN A 356 11.88 8.23 -1.15
C ASN A 356 13.30 8.71 -0.92
N TYR A 357 14.13 7.90 -0.25
CA TYR A 357 15.49 8.28 0.09
C TYR A 357 16.38 7.12 0.54
N PHE A 358 17.67 7.30 0.34
CA PHE A 358 18.75 6.45 0.85
C PHE A 358 19.60 7.25 1.83
N SER A 359 20.11 6.61 2.89
CA SER A 359 21.10 7.25 3.75
C SER A 359 22.17 6.28 4.26
N VAL A 360 23.33 6.85 4.56
CA VAL A 360 24.48 6.17 5.18
C VAL A 360 24.87 6.92 6.44
N GLY A 361 25.24 6.18 7.50
CA GLY A 361 25.69 6.75 8.77
C GLY A 361 24.60 6.82 9.84
N VAL A 362 24.66 7.84 10.71
CA VAL A 362 23.88 7.88 11.95
C VAL A 362 22.37 7.87 11.74
N ASP A 363 21.85 8.44 10.65
CA ASP A 363 20.42 8.34 10.29
C ASP A 363 19.97 6.88 10.07
N ALA A 364 20.75 6.14 9.27
CA ALA A 364 20.53 4.71 9.06
C ALA A 364 20.72 3.90 10.34
N LEU A 365 21.64 4.30 11.22
CA LEU A 365 21.84 3.64 12.52
C LEU A 365 20.63 3.81 13.44
N VAL A 366 20.05 5.01 13.50
CA VAL A 366 18.80 5.26 14.24
C VAL A 366 17.67 4.40 13.69
N THR A 367 17.56 4.33 12.35
CA THR A 367 16.56 3.49 11.67
C THR A 367 16.77 2.01 11.99
N LEU A 368 18.02 1.52 12.00
CA LEU A 368 18.38 0.14 12.34
C LEU A 368 18.03 -0.21 13.80
N ASN A 369 18.34 0.68 14.73
CA ASN A 369 18.05 0.49 16.15
C ASN A 369 16.54 0.49 16.39
N PHE A 370 15.80 1.38 15.71
CA PHE A 370 14.35 1.37 15.73
C PHE A 370 13.80 0.05 15.18
N HIS A 371 14.27 -0.42 14.02
CA HIS A 371 13.85 -1.70 13.43
C HIS A 371 14.06 -2.88 14.38
N LYS A 372 15.25 -3.00 15.00
CA LYS A 372 15.54 -4.04 16.01
C LYS A 372 14.62 -3.93 17.23
N ALA A 373 14.29 -2.72 17.67
CA ALA A 373 13.35 -2.52 18.77
C ALA A 373 11.93 -3.00 18.40
N ARG A 374 11.49 -2.80 17.13
CA ARG A 374 10.18 -3.28 16.65
C ARG A 374 10.03 -4.80 16.70
N GLU A 375 11.12 -5.53 16.48
CA GLU A 375 11.12 -7.00 16.48
C GLU A 375 11.11 -7.60 17.90
N SER A 376 11.28 -6.78 18.93
CA SER A 376 11.25 -7.25 20.32
C SER A 376 9.84 -7.60 20.79
N SER A 377 9.71 -8.64 21.61
CA SER A 377 8.43 -9.08 22.18
C SER A 377 7.76 -8.02 23.08
N LEU A 378 8.53 -7.06 23.58
CA LEU A 378 8.04 -5.93 24.38
C LEU A 378 7.37 -4.84 23.53
N TYR A 379 7.59 -4.82 22.22
CA TYR A 379 7.04 -3.83 21.29
C TYR A 379 5.58 -4.07 20.89
N VAL A 380 5.01 -5.23 21.27
CA VAL A 380 3.62 -5.63 20.99
C VAL A 380 2.58 -4.62 21.53
N PHE A 381 2.97 -3.79 22.50
CA PHE A 381 2.13 -2.72 23.09
C PHE A 381 2.49 -1.31 22.61
N SER A 382 3.31 -1.15 21.58
CA SER A 382 3.73 0.17 21.08
C SER A 382 2.63 0.85 20.25
N SER A 383 2.44 2.15 20.48
CA SER A 383 1.56 3.01 19.70
C SER A 383 2.36 3.85 18.71
N ARG A 384 1.71 4.40 17.67
CA ARG A 384 2.36 5.35 16.73
C ARG A 384 3.02 6.54 17.44
N PHE A 385 2.42 7.04 18.52
CA PHE A 385 2.99 8.09 19.36
C PHE A 385 4.29 7.62 20.05
N ILE A 386 4.28 6.42 20.65
CA ILE A 386 5.48 5.81 21.25
C ILE A 386 6.56 5.60 20.18
N ASN A 387 6.18 5.25 18.97
CA ASN A 387 7.12 5.05 17.86
C ASN A 387 7.82 6.36 17.49
N LYS A 388 7.05 7.46 17.33
CA LYS A 388 7.61 8.79 17.09
C LYS A 388 8.50 9.26 18.25
N ALA A 389 8.07 9.03 19.49
CA ALA A 389 8.86 9.35 20.68
C ALA A 389 10.15 8.53 20.78
N LEU A 390 10.12 7.24 20.42
CA LEU A 390 11.31 6.39 20.36
C LEU A 390 12.30 6.90 19.30
N TYR A 391 11.84 7.29 18.12
CA TYR A 391 12.70 7.92 17.10
C TYR A 391 13.40 9.18 17.65
N LEU A 392 12.66 10.03 18.37
CA LEU A 392 13.23 11.21 19.02
C LEU A 392 14.23 10.83 20.14
N CYS A 393 13.89 9.85 20.99
CA CYS A 393 14.75 9.36 22.08
C CYS A 393 16.02 8.68 21.57
N PHE A 394 15.98 7.93 20.47
CA PHE A 394 17.18 7.38 19.82
C PHE A 394 18.02 8.48 19.16
N GLY A 395 17.41 9.60 18.76
CA GLY A 395 18.12 10.80 18.30
C GLY A 395 18.83 11.56 19.43
N THR A 396 18.25 11.59 20.64
CA THR A 396 18.75 12.36 21.79
C THR A 396 19.66 11.59 22.74
N HIS A 397 19.49 10.28 22.91
CA HIS A 397 20.49 9.48 23.61
C HIS A 397 21.78 9.48 22.78
N GLN A 398 22.92 9.69 23.43
CA GLN A 398 24.24 9.39 22.85
C GLN A 398 24.29 7.89 22.55
N VAL A 399 23.65 7.43 21.47
CA VAL A 399 23.87 6.10 20.89
C VAL A 399 25.37 6.06 20.67
N MET A 400 26.11 5.27 21.46
CA MET A 400 27.58 5.28 21.51
C MET A 400 28.14 5.36 20.07
N GLN A 401 28.51 6.57 19.65
CA GLN A 401 28.58 6.97 18.23
C GLN A 401 29.82 6.40 17.51
N GLN A 402 30.55 5.45 18.11
CA GLN A 402 31.85 4.98 17.60
C GLN A 402 31.78 4.47 16.15
N ASP A 403 30.66 3.89 15.73
CA ASP A 403 30.52 3.32 14.39
C ASP A 403 30.41 4.39 13.28
N CYS A 404 29.87 5.57 13.58
CA CYS A 404 29.59 6.63 12.60
C CYS A 404 30.49 7.87 12.72
N VAL A 405 31.42 7.91 13.69
CA VAL A 405 32.47 8.95 13.71
C VAL A 405 33.36 8.81 12.46
N ASP A 406 33.81 9.96 11.95
CA ASP A 406 34.68 10.10 10.80
C ASP A 406 34.10 9.43 9.53
N LEU A 407 32.81 9.63 9.26
CA LEU A 407 32.16 9.02 8.10
C LEU A 407 32.85 9.45 6.79
N GLU A 408 33.32 10.69 6.72
CA GLU A 408 34.06 11.26 5.60
C GLU A 408 35.39 10.54 5.31
N LYS A 409 35.96 9.84 6.30
CA LYS A 409 37.16 8.99 6.10
C LYS A 409 36.80 7.57 5.63
N LYS A 410 35.56 7.14 5.88
CA LYS A 410 35.05 5.80 5.54
C LYS A 410 34.34 5.75 4.19
N VAL A 411 33.90 6.89 3.66
CA VAL A 411 33.06 6.99 2.47
C VAL A 411 33.58 8.05 1.52
N GLU A 412 33.73 7.71 0.24
CA GLU A 412 33.87 8.69 -0.82
C GLU A 412 32.54 8.90 -1.53
N LEU A 413 32.15 10.16 -1.76
CA LEU A 413 30.94 10.53 -2.49
C LEU A 413 31.29 11.08 -3.87
N TYR A 414 30.56 10.62 -4.89
CA TYR A 414 30.62 11.17 -6.24
C TYR A 414 29.21 11.57 -6.70
N LEU A 415 29.10 12.79 -7.21
CA LEU A 415 27.88 13.36 -7.79
C LEU A 415 28.13 13.64 -9.27
N ASP A 416 27.40 12.99 -10.17
CA ASP A 416 27.61 13.09 -11.62
C ASP A 416 29.10 12.93 -12.01
N ASP A 417 29.71 11.85 -11.51
CA ASP A 417 31.13 11.48 -11.66
C ASP A 417 32.17 12.40 -11.01
N ARG A 418 31.74 13.49 -10.35
CA ARG A 418 32.63 14.40 -9.64
C ARG A 418 32.74 14.00 -8.17
N LYS A 419 33.97 13.76 -7.71
CA LYS A 419 34.24 13.53 -6.28
C LYS A 419 33.89 14.78 -5.50
N ILE A 420 33.14 14.62 -4.41
CA ILE A 420 32.80 15.70 -3.49
C ILE A 420 33.74 15.63 -2.29
N ASP A 421 34.35 16.76 -1.97
CA ASP A 421 35.11 16.93 -0.73
C ASP A 421 34.12 17.03 0.44
N LEU A 422 34.04 15.96 1.22
CA LEU A 422 33.10 15.86 2.34
C LEU A 422 33.63 16.63 3.56
N PRO A 423 32.80 17.49 4.19
CA PRO A 423 33.12 18.01 5.52
C PRO A 423 33.00 16.90 6.59
N GLU A 424 33.36 17.22 7.83
CA GLU A 424 33.14 16.31 8.96
C GLU A 424 31.63 16.04 9.13
N LEU A 425 31.22 14.80 8.85
CA LEU A 425 29.83 14.39 8.82
C LEU A 425 29.68 13.05 9.55
N GLN A 426 28.48 12.79 10.07
CA GLN A 426 28.10 11.49 10.61
C GLN A 426 27.01 10.81 9.78
N SER A 427 26.39 11.50 8.84
CA SER A 427 25.48 10.90 7.86
C SER A 427 25.42 11.67 6.55
N ILE A 428 25.18 10.94 5.45
CA ILE A 428 24.84 11.48 4.13
C ILE A 428 23.46 10.93 3.77
N VAL A 429 22.57 11.82 3.34
CA VAL A 429 21.18 11.53 2.95
C VAL A 429 21.00 11.92 1.49
N VAL A 430 20.46 10.99 0.69
CA VAL A 430 20.15 11.14 -0.73
C VAL A 430 18.63 11.09 -0.87
N LEU A 431 18.02 12.22 -1.20
CA LEU A 431 16.56 12.40 -1.29
C LEU A 431 16.08 12.42 -2.74
N ASN A 432 14.95 11.76 -2.98
CA ASN A 432 14.09 11.95 -4.15
C ASN A 432 12.83 12.76 -3.80
N ILE A 433 12.44 12.76 -2.52
CA ILE A 433 11.29 13.50 -2.01
C ILE A 433 11.71 14.42 -0.86
N ASP A 434 11.13 15.62 -0.79
CA ASP A 434 11.40 16.57 0.29
C ASP A 434 10.53 16.29 1.53
N SER A 435 10.68 15.08 2.07
CA SER A 435 10.13 14.64 3.34
C SER A 435 11.01 13.52 3.87
N TRP A 436 11.75 13.79 4.94
CA TRP A 436 12.68 12.86 5.57
C TRP A 436 12.40 12.74 7.06
N GLY A 437 12.55 11.54 7.62
CA GLY A 437 12.49 11.33 9.06
C GLY A 437 11.16 11.76 9.70
N ALA A 438 10.04 11.42 9.06
CA ALA A 438 8.68 11.76 9.45
C ALA A 438 8.25 13.23 9.20
N GLY A 439 8.67 13.81 8.07
CA GLY A 439 8.16 15.08 7.57
C GLY A 439 9.14 16.25 7.55
N VAL A 440 10.42 16.05 7.86
CA VAL A 440 11.43 17.11 7.81
C VAL A 440 11.75 17.44 6.36
N LYS A 441 11.65 18.72 5.99
CA LYS A 441 11.83 19.23 4.63
C LYS A 441 13.25 19.76 4.42
N LEU A 442 14.22 18.87 4.25
CA LEU A 442 15.65 19.24 4.16
C LEU A 442 15.94 20.24 3.02
N TRP A 443 15.26 20.10 1.88
CA TRP A 443 15.40 21.04 0.77
C TRP A 443 14.82 22.40 1.11
N GLU A 444 13.56 22.48 1.56
CA GLU A 444 12.95 23.76 1.98
C GLU A 444 13.79 24.51 3.04
N MET A 445 14.30 23.80 4.05
CA MET A 445 15.09 24.39 5.14
C MET A 445 16.43 24.98 4.68
N SER A 446 16.96 24.54 3.54
CA SER A 446 18.29 24.89 3.03
C SER A 446 18.28 25.61 1.68
N LYS A 447 17.12 26.12 1.25
CA LYS A 447 16.98 26.89 -0.02
C LYS A 447 18.01 28.01 -0.17
N ASP A 448 18.29 28.73 0.93
CA ASP A 448 19.21 29.86 0.95
C ASP A 448 20.66 29.47 1.33
N SER A 449 20.91 28.19 1.60
CA SER A 449 22.24 27.73 2.04
C SER A 449 23.21 27.60 0.85
N PRO A 450 24.47 28.02 0.99
CA PRO A 450 25.49 27.80 -0.03
C PRO A 450 25.73 26.30 -0.24
N THR A 451 25.91 25.89 -1.49
CA THR A 451 26.18 24.50 -1.86
C THR A 451 27.68 24.22 -1.78
N HIS A 452 28.11 23.17 -1.07
CA HIS A 452 29.53 22.82 -0.94
C HIS A 452 30.21 22.48 -2.29
N GLY A 453 29.46 21.92 -3.24
CA GLY A 453 29.97 21.50 -4.55
C GLY A 453 29.81 22.49 -5.73
N GLY A 454 29.28 23.69 -5.51
CA GLY A 454 29.19 24.75 -6.55
C GLY A 454 28.26 24.49 -7.76
N ILE A 455 27.51 23.39 -7.80
CA ILE A 455 26.54 23.07 -8.86
C ILE A 455 25.13 23.41 -8.38
N MET A 456 24.52 24.46 -8.94
CA MET A 456 23.11 24.79 -8.70
C MET A 456 22.24 24.15 -9.80
N ARG A 457 21.24 23.38 -9.39
CA ARG A 457 20.02 23.15 -10.18
C ARG A 457 18.84 23.69 -9.38
N GLU A 458 17.88 24.27 -10.09
CA GLU A 458 16.87 25.16 -9.52
C GLU A 458 15.51 24.44 -9.47
N ALA A 459 15.00 24.31 -8.23
CA ALA A 459 13.80 23.60 -7.75
C ALA A 459 13.90 22.07 -7.60
N HIS A 460 13.53 21.56 -6.42
CA HIS A 460 13.33 20.14 -6.14
C HIS A 460 12.06 19.65 -6.84
N SER A 461 12.11 18.44 -7.39
CA SER A 461 10.95 17.73 -7.92
C SER A 461 11.08 16.23 -7.69
N ILE A 462 9.96 15.55 -7.47
CA ILE A 462 9.94 14.09 -7.30
C ILE A 462 10.02 13.31 -8.63
N SER A 463 10.25 14.00 -9.75
CA SER A 463 10.04 13.48 -11.11
C SER A 463 10.95 14.09 -12.19
N ASP A 464 12.02 14.78 -11.81
CA ASP A 464 12.94 15.48 -12.73
C ASP A 464 14.20 14.67 -13.08
N GLY A 465 14.34 13.48 -12.52
CA GLY A 465 15.49 12.60 -12.66
C GLY A 465 16.73 13.13 -11.92
N VAL A 466 16.55 13.87 -10.84
CA VAL A 466 17.62 14.43 -9.99
C VAL A 466 17.40 14.00 -8.53
N LEU A 467 18.49 13.72 -7.82
CA LEU A 467 18.52 13.48 -6.38
C LEU A 467 19.18 14.65 -5.66
N GLU A 468 18.63 15.04 -4.53
CA GLU A 468 19.22 16.00 -3.59
C GLU A 468 20.11 15.28 -2.57
N VAL A 469 21.30 15.81 -2.32
CA VAL A 469 22.26 15.18 -1.41
C VAL A 469 22.64 16.12 -0.27
N PHE A 470 22.42 15.65 0.95
CA PHE A 470 22.61 16.40 2.19
C PHE A 470 23.55 15.67 3.16
N GLY A 471 24.26 16.43 3.97
CA GLY A 471 25.08 15.97 5.08
C GLY A 471 24.45 16.32 6.43
N VAL A 472 24.63 15.44 7.40
CA VAL A 472 24.24 15.61 8.79
C VAL A 472 25.46 15.36 9.69
N VAL A 473 25.73 16.29 10.62
CA VAL A 473 26.96 16.26 11.44
C VAL A 473 26.86 15.40 12.70
N SER A 474 25.65 15.10 13.21
CA SER A 474 25.45 14.25 14.40
C SER A 474 24.00 13.82 14.61
N SER A 475 23.75 12.88 15.53
CA SER A 475 22.38 12.57 15.96
C SER A 475 21.67 13.76 16.63
N PHE A 476 22.43 14.61 17.35
CA PHE A 476 21.88 15.85 17.90
C PHE A 476 21.45 16.82 16.78
N HIS A 477 22.22 16.88 15.69
CA HIS A 477 21.83 17.64 14.51
C HIS A 477 20.53 17.12 13.89
N ILE A 478 20.30 15.81 13.83
CA ILE A 478 19.01 15.22 13.40
C ILE A 478 17.87 15.76 14.26
N ALA A 479 18.02 15.73 15.58
CA ALA A 479 17.00 16.23 16.49
C ALA A 479 16.73 17.74 16.28
N GLN A 480 17.77 18.55 16.09
CA GLN A 480 17.63 19.98 15.78
C GLN A 480 16.91 20.21 14.44
N LEU A 481 17.19 19.39 13.41
CA LEU A 481 16.49 19.47 12.13
C LEU A 481 14.99 19.15 12.29
N GLN A 482 14.65 18.13 13.08
CA GLN A 482 13.26 17.76 13.35
C GLN A 482 12.43 18.86 14.03
N VAL A 483 13.07 19.70 14.85
CA VAL A 483 12.42 20.84 15.52
C VAL A 483 12.66 22.19 14.83
N GLY A 484 13.30 22.19 13.65
CA GLY A 484 13.55 23.41 12.87
C GLY A 484 14.60 24.37 13.47
N LEU A 485 15.48 23.88 14.34
CA LEU A 485 16.53 24.68 15.01
C LEU A 485 17.89 24.63 14.29
N SER A 486 18.02 23.86 13.21
CA SER A 486 19.25 23.79 12.39
C SER A 486 18.92 23.68 10.90
N LYS A 487 19.94 23.73 10.03
CA LYS A 487 19.84 23.51 8.58
C LYS A 487 20.77 22.37 8.15
N PRO A 488 20.39 21.54 7.17
CA PRO A 488 21.27 20.48 6.68
C PRO A 488 22.47 21.06 5.92
N VAL A 489 23.54 20.27 5.83
CA VAL A 489 24.71 20.62 5.00
C VAL A 489 24.39 20.25 3.55
N ARG A 490 24.28 21.24 2.66
CA ARG A 490 23.94 20.98 1.24
C ARG A 490 25.19 20.53 0.46
N LEU A 491 25.22 19.26 0.07
CA LEU A 491 26.34 18.68 -0.68
C LEU A 491 26.17 18.85 -2.19
N GLY A 492 24.95 18.74 -2.71
CA GLY A 492 24.65 19.02 -4.11
C GLY A 492 23.39 18.35 -4.62
N GLN A 493 23.26 18.31 -5.95
CA GLN A 493 22.23 17.57 -6.68
C GLN A 493 22.89 16.76 -7.81
N ALA A 494 22.37 15.58 -8.11
CA ALA A 494 22.95 14.69 -9.12
C ALA A 494 21.91 13.82 -9.82
N ARG A 495 22.19 13.43 -11.06
CA ARG A 495 21.44 12.39 -11.80
C ARG A 495 22.01 10.99 -11.56
N SER A 496 23.26 10.91 -11.11
CA SER A 496 23.91 9.67 -10.70
C SER A 496 24.69 9.93 -9.42
N VAL A 497 24.38 9.16 -8.37
CA VAL A 497 25.09 9.20 -7.08
C VAL A 497 25.90 7.92 -6.93
N ARG A 498 27.18 8.04 -6.55
CA ARG A 498 28.01 6.89 -6.22
C ARG A 498 28.69 7.06 -4.88
N PHE A 499 28.69 5.99 -4.09
CA PHE A 499 29.47 5.88 -2.88
C PHE A 499 30.55 4.83 -3.06
N ARG A 500 31.77 5.12 -2.59
CA ARG A 500 32.77 4.08 -2.29
C ARG A 500 32.88 3.97 -0.78
N ILE A 501 32.44 2.83 -0.26
CA ILE A 501 32.42 2.54 1.18
C ILE A 501 33.63 1.67 1.49
N ASN A 502 34.54 2.17 2.34
CA ASN A 502 35.82 1.53 2.65
C ASN A 502 35.78 0.67 3.94
N GLY A 503 34.65 0.65 4.66
CA GLY A 503 34.48 -0.08 5.91
C GLY A 503 33.04 -0.51 6.14
N THR A 504 32.75 -1.08 7.31
CA THR A 504 31.36 -1.44 7.65
C THR A 504 30.63 -0.24 8.20
N VAL A 505 29.54 0.16 7.54
CA VAL A 505 28.71 1.32 7.93
C VAL A 505 27.22 0.96 7.91
N PRO A 506 26.39 1.57 8.78
CA PRO A 506 24.95 1.44 8.69
C PRO A 506 24.43 2.20 7.46
N VAL A 507 23.49 1.59 6.74
CA VAL A 507 22.77 2.19 5.60
C VAL A 507 21.30 1.84 5.68
N GLN A 508 20.45 2.64 5.02
CA GLN A 508 19.03 2.34 4.86
C GLN A 508 18.53 2.84 3.50
N ALA A 509 17.50 2.20 2.99
CA ALA A 509 16.75 2.64 1.81
C ALA A 509 15.26 2.58 2.12
N ASP A 510 14.53 3.68 1.92
CA ASP A 510 13.09 3.82 2.18
C ASP A 510 12.61 3.27 3.53
N GLY A 511 13.46 3.39 4.56
CA GLY A 511 13.17 2.95 5.92
C GLY A 511 13.55 1.49 6.23
N GLU A 512 14.11 0.75 5.27
CA GLU A 512 14.66 -0.61 5.47
C GLU A 512 16.18 -0.55 5.74
N PRO A 513 16.65 -0.81 6.98
CA PRO A 513 18.05 -0.61 7.36
C PRO A 513 18.90 -1.90 7.39
N TRP A 514 20.21 -1.79 7.13
CA TRP A 514 21.17 -2.89 7.33
C TRP A 514 22.60 -2.38 7.58
N MET A 515 23.49 -3.28 8.03
CA MET A 515 24.93 -3.01 8.08
C MET A 515 25.56 -3.39 6.75
N GLN A 516 26.21 -2.44 6.09
CA GLN A 516 26.85 -2.62 4.79
C GLN A 516 28.37 -2.70 4.97
N ALA A 517 28.97 -3.81 4.55
CA ALA A 517 30.42 -3.95 4.44
C ALA A 517 30.98 -3.13 3.27
N ALA A 518 32.31 -3.03 3.17
CA ALA A 518 32.98 -2.29 2.10
C ALA A 518 32.47 -2.68 0.70
N CYS A 519 32.08 -1.69 -0.09
CA CYS A 519 31.44 -1.87 -1.39
C CYS A 519 31.50 -0.58 -2.22
N ASP A 520 31.24 -0.70 -3.52
CA ASP A 520 30.82 0.42 -4.33
C ASP A 520 29.29 0.39 -4.46
N VAL A 521 28.64 1.53 -4.24
CA VAL A 521 27.19 1.71 -4.39
C VAL A 521 26.94 2.71 -5.51
N LYS A 522 26.05 2.38 -6.44
CA LYS A 522 25.66 3.27 -7.54
C LYS A 522 24.15 3.43 -7.57
N ILE A 523 23.66 4.66 -7.57
CA ILE A 523 22.23 4.99 -7.61
C ILE A 523 21.96 5.76 -8.91
N ASN A 524 21.14 5.18 -9.78
CA ASN A 524 20.76 5.77 -11.07
C ASN A 524 19.25 5.74 -11.27
N HIS A 525 18.75 6.66 -12.10
CA HIS A 525 17.35 6.68 -12.50
C HIS A 525 16.97 5.38 -13.25
N CYS A 526 15.81 4.82 -12.91
CA CYS A 526 15.28 3.56 -13.44
C CYS A 526 13.77 3.68 -13.74
N GLY A 527 13.42 4.74 -14.45
CA GLY A 527 12.04 5.00 -14.87
C GLY A 527 11.20 5.63 -13.76
N GLN A 528 9.88 5.56 -13.93
CA GLN A 528 8.94 6.27 -13.06
C GLN A 528 7.75 5.38 -12.69
N ALA A 529 7.18 5.63 -11.51
CA ALA A 529 5.84 5.20 -11.14
C ALA A 529 4.81 6.31 -11.42
N THR A 530 3.52 5.94 -11.45
CA THR A 530 2.42 6.92 -11.51
C THR A 530 1.69 6.92 -10.18
N MET A 531 1.72 8.06 -9.49
CA MET A 531 1.09 8.25 -8.20
C MET A 531 -0.13 9.16 -8.35
N LEU A 532 -1.09 9.05 -7.43
CA LEU A 532 -2.19 9.99 -7.29
C LEU A 532 -1.83 11.00 -6.20
N GLN A 533 -1.86 12.29 -6.54
CA GLN A 533 -1.67 13.40 -5.63
C GLN A 533 -3.04 13.95 -5.22
N ASN A 534 -3.27 14.07 -3.92
CA ASN A 534 -4.47 14.69 -3.37
C ASN A 534 -4.30 16.22 -3.38
N VAL A 535 -4.89 16.86 -4.40
CA VAL A 535 -4.84 18.31 -4.63
C VAL A 535 -5.66 19.14 -3.62
N GLY A 536 -6.53 18.50 -2.83
CA GLY A 536 -7.33 19.20 -1.82
C GLY A 536 -6.57 19.59 -0.53
N ALA A 537 -5.30 19.21 -0.40
CA ALA A 537 -4.49 19.45 0.79
C ALA A 537 -3.73 20.80 0.78
N GLU A 538 -3.72 21.54 -0.33
CA GLU A 538 -3.07 22.86 -0.40
C GLU A 538 -3.93 23.99 0.22
N ALA A 539 -5.08 23.67 0.82
CA ALA A 539 -6.06 24.63 1.35
C ALA A 539 -6.28 24.57 2.88
N GLU A 540 -5.51 23.78 3.64
CA GLU A 540 -5.58 23.73 5.12
C GLU A 540 -4.27 24.12 5.80
#